data_AF-A0A8S9BQA6-F1
#
_entry.id   AF-A0A8S9BQA6-F1
#
_cell.length_a   1.000
_cell.length_b   1.000
_cell.length_c   1.000
_cell.angle_alpha   90.00
_cell.angle_beta   90.00
_cell.angle_gamma   90.00
#
_symmetry.space_group_name_H-M   'P 1'
#
loop_
_entity.id
_entity.type
_entity.pdbx_description
1 polymer ?
#
loop_
_entity_poly.entity_id
_entity_poly.type
_entity_poly.pdbx_seq_one_letter_code
_entity_poly.pdbx_strand_id
1 'polypeptide(L)'
;MVPSGLANKKWFYPTLWLLIVIVFLGTEYRKHSHMGTASTANSTDTLGNITSSIADTIKSIPDYYDLLTGTDKDAKKGNNTIQTADVSTSIKAAVIIETRRSAAIIPLVLHFSAVLGPDWPIIIYTSAENFGSFSTSEALLRQQTAGRVVVRALPDGLYFPNWDSVSNFLTTPWLWRDLAPAEHLLIFQGDSVLCSNSVRSVEDFFEWDLIGAPISPQWGAGYNGGLSLRRRSTMLRVLQEYDWTKIPHPRPEDQWYYFRFTDLMNKDIEETGESKIKLPSMEIARTFAVETIDYPSPLGLHQPTRWFPADRRMTSLDEWCPEYKLARTDRINE
;
A
#
# COMPACT_ATOMS: atom_id res chain seq x y z
N MET A 1 -30.16 22.02 71.86
CA MET A 1 -30.51 20.64 71.43
C MET A 1 -30.24 20.53 69.95
N VAL A 2 -29.21 19.76 69.57
CA VAL A 2 -28.80 19.51 68.18
C VAL A 2 -29.31 18.11 67.81
N PRO A 3 -29.95 17.88 66.66
CA PRO A 3 -30.29 16.53 66.24
C PRO A 3 -29.08 15.86 65.59
N SER A 4 -28.73 14.70 66.12
CA SER A 4 -27.78 13.74 65.61
C SER A 4 -28.39 12.95 64.44
N GLY A 5 -27.65 12.85 63.34
CA GLY A 5 -28.01 11.92 62.27
C GLY A 5 -27.15 12.09 61.04
N LEU A 6 -25.98 11.44 61.01
CA LEU A 6 -25.28 11.01 59.78
C LEU A 6 -24.00 10.26 60.14
N ALA A 7 -24.13 8.99 60.51
CA ALA A 7 -23.01 8.07 60.59
C ALA A 7 -23.47 6.68 60.13
N ASN A 8 -23.71 6.51 58.81
CA ASN A 8 -23.84 5.17 58.21
C ASN A 8 -23.61 5.09 56.69
N LYS A 9 -23.02 6.11 56.04
CA LYS A 9 -22.78 6.11 54.58
C LYS A 9 -21.32 5.92 54.15
N LYS A 10 -20.39 5.59 55.06
CA LYS A 10 -18.96 5.44 54.71
C LYS A 10 -18.50 4.00 54.41
N TRP A 11 -19.34 2.98 54.61
CA TRP A 11 -18.95 1.57 54.42
C TRP A 11 -19.73 0.82 53.33
N PHE A 12 -20.76 1.45 52.73
CA PHE A 12 -21.61 0.78 51.75
C PHE A 12 -20.95 0.64 50.36
N TYR A 13 -20.11 1.61 49.97
CA TYR A 13 -19.41 1.58 48.69
C TYR A 13 -18.22 0.61 48.62
N PRO A 14 -17.32 0.51 49.64
CA PRO A 14 -16.21 -0.44 49.58
C PRO A 14 -16.64 -1.91 49.72
N THR A 15 -17.73 -2.19 50.45
CA THR A 15 -18.27 -3.55 50.60
C THR A 15 -18.96 -4.05 49.34
N LEU A 16 -19.67 -3.17 48.62
CA LEU A 16 -20.26 -3.46 47.32
C LEU A 16 -19.17 -3.70 46.25
N TRP A 17 -18.08 -2.94 46.29
CA TRP A 17 -16.94 -3.13 45.37
C TRP A 17 -16.21 -4.45 45.62
N LEU A 18 -16.01 -4.84 46.89
CA LEU A 18 -15.41 -6.12 47.25
C LEU A 18 -16.26 -7.31 46.78
N LEU A 19 -17.58 -7.22 46.90
CA LEU A 19 -18.51 -8.25 46.40
C LEU A 19 -18.46 -8.38 44.87
N ILE A 20 -18.37 -7.27 44.14
CA ILE A 20 -18.23 -7.29 42.67
C ILE A 20 -16.90 -7.94 42.26
N VAL A 21 -15.80 -7.64 42.95
CA VAL A 21 -14.49 -8.26 42.68
C VAL A 21 -14.49 -9.75 43.00
N ILE A 22 -15.13 -10.18 44.09
CA ILE A 22 -15.26 -11.60 44.46
C ILE A 22 -16.10 -12.34 43.43
N VAL A 23 -17.18 -11.75 42.91
CA VAL A 23 -17.98 -12.32 41.83
C VAL A 23 -17.15 -12.44 40.54
N PHE A 24 -16.38 -11.41 40.17
CA PHE A 24 -15.52 -11.43 38.98
C PHE A 24 -14.39 -12.47 39.05
N LEU A 25 -13.73 -12.57 40.21
CA LEU A 25 -12.70 -13.59 40.45
C LEU A 25 -13.32 -15.00 40.52
N GLY A 26 -14.51 -15.13 41.07
CA GLY A 26 -15.28 -16.37 41.08
C GLY A 26 -15.69 -16.82 39.67
N THR A 27 -16.07 -15.90 38.78
CA THR A 27 -16.41 -16.23 37.39
C THR A 27 -15.19 -16.63 36.56
N GLU A 28 -14.03 -16.00 36.76
CA GLU A 28 -12.80 -16.40 36.04
C GLU A 28 -12.19 -17.68 36.60
N TYR A 29 -12.27 -17.91 37.91
CA TYR A 29 -11.85 -19.19 38.49
C TYR A 29 -12.74 -20.36 38.01
N ARG A 30 -14.05 -20.11 37.81
CA ARG A 30 -15.00 -21.12 37.32
C ARG A 30 -14.88 -21.36 35.81
N LYS A 31 -14.36 -20.41 35.04
CA LYS A 31 -13.90 -20.62 33.65
C LYS A 31 -12.62 -21.45 33.58
N HIS A 32 -11.73 -21.33 34.56
CA HIS A 32 -10.47 -22.08 34.60
C HIS A 32 -10.56 -23.48 35.22
N SER A 33 -11.64 -23.82 35.95
CA SER A 33 -11.79 -25.15 36.58
C SER A 33 -12.52 -26.20 35.73
N HIS A 34 -13.07 -25.83 34.56
CA HIS A 34 -13.66 -26.75 33.58
C HIS A 34 -12.86 -26.81 32.28
N MET A 35 -11.58 -27.18 32.36
CA MET A 35 -10.83 -27.68 31.21
C MET A 35 -9.91 -28.82 31.64
N GLY A 36 -10.53 -29.94 32.01
CA GLY A 36 -9.91 -31.25 31.95
C GLY A 36 -10.14 -31.86 30.57
N THR A 37 -9.05 -32.10 29.85
CA THR A 37 -8.90 -33.06 28.73
C THR A 37 -9.90 -32.99 27.57
N ALA A 38 -9.56 -32.18 26.56
CA ALA A 38 -9.94 -32.46 25.17
C ALA A 38 -8.81 -31.96 24.24
N SER A 39 -8.50 -32.77 23.24
CA SER A 39 -7.42 -32.68 22.26
C SER A 39 -7.22 -31.30 21.62
N THR A 40 -5.95 -30.90 21.53
CA THR A 40 -5.45 -29.74 20.76
C THR A 40 -5.68 -29.93 19.26
N ALA A 41 -6.52 -29.07 18.66
CA ALA A 41 -6.58 -28.83 17.23
C ALA A 41 -6.50 -27.31 16.97
N ASN A 42 -5.65 -26.93 16.01
CA ASN A 42 -5.23 -25.58 15.67
C ASN A 42 -6.39 -24.61 15.40
N SER A 43 -6.49 -23.53 16.17
CA SER A 43 -7.37 -22.39 15.92
C SER A 43 -6.81 -21.37 14.91
N THR A 44 -5.55 -21.55 14.46
CA THR A 44 -4.95 -20.73 13.39
C THR A 44 -5.35 -21.17 11.98
N ASP A 45 -5.77 -22.43 11.79
CA ASP A 45 -6.18 -22.94 10.47
C ASP A 45 -7.58 -22.48 10.05
N THR A 46 -8.44 -22.10 11.00
CA THR A 46 -9.83 -21.72 10.69
C THR A 46 -9.96 -20.28 10.21
N LEU A 47 -9.20 -19.33 10.75
CA LEU A 47 -9.23 -17.94 10.29
C LEU A 47 -8.55 -17.75 8.92
N GLY A 48 -7.48 -18.50 8.67
CA GLY A 48 -6.82 -18.57 7.36
C GLY A 48 -7.72 -19.18 6.29
N ASN A 49 -8.47 -20.23 6.63
CA ASN A 49 -9.42 -20.87 5.71
C ASN A 49 -10.67 -20.02 5.43
N ILE A 50 -11.11 -19.20 6.38
CA ILE A 50 -12.26 -18.29 6.16
C ILE A 50 -11.85 -17.12 5.25
N THR A 51 -10.64 -16.58 5.41
CA THR A 51 -10.15 -15.46 4.60
C THR A 51 -9.79 -15.87 3.17
N SER A 52 -9.21 -17.05 2.97
CA SER A 52 -9.00 -17.62 1.63
C SER A 52 -10.33 -17.95 0.93
N SER A 53 -11.29 -18.55 1.66
CA SER A 53 -12.63 -18.85 1.17
C SER A 53 -13.39 -17.61 0.69
N ILE A 54 -13.30 -16.49 1.42
CA ILE A 54 -13.92 -15.22 1.00
C ILE A 54 -13.22 -14.64 -0.22
N ALA A 55 -11.88 -14.68 -0.28
CA ALA A 55 -11.12 -14.20 -1.45
C ALA A 55 -11.44 -15.03 -2.71
N ASP A 56 -11.58 -16.34 -2.57
CA ASP A 56 -11.94 -17.24 -3.67
C ASP A 56 -13.43 -17.10 -4.05
N THR A 57 -14.30 -16.77 -3.09
CA THR A 57 -15.72 -16.43 -3.37
C THR A 57 -15.82 -15.10 -4.12
N ILE A 58 -15.03 -14.09 -3.79
CA ILE A 58 -14.99 -12.80 -4.52
C ILE A 58 -14.46 -12.99 -5.95
N LYS A 59 -13.46 -13.86 -6.16
CA LYS A 59 -13.01 -14.26 -7.51
C LYS A 59 -14.12 -14.94 -8.32
N SER A 60 -15.07 -15.58 -7.67
CA SER A 60 -16.18 -16.31 -8.33
C SER A 60 -17.38 -15.43 -8.69
N ILE A 61 -17.38 -14.14 -8.34
CA ILE A 61 -18.43 -13.19 -8.74
C ILE A 61 -18.05 -12.62 -10.13
N PRO A 62 -18.74 -13.02 -11.21
CA PRO A 62 -18.41 -12.57 -12.57
C PRO A 62 -18.45 -11.03 -12.70
N ASP A 63 -19.42 -10.39 -12.03
CA ASP A 63 -19.63 -8.94 -12.08
C ASP A 63 -18.44 -8.12 -11.52
N TYR A 64 -17.65 -8.67 -10.60
CA TYR A 64 -16.54 -7.96 -9.94
C TYR A 64 -15.32 -7.84 -10.84
N TYR A 65 -14.90 -8.95 -11.46
CA TYR A 65 -13.80 -8.92 -12.44
C TYR A 65 -14.22 -8.21 -13.72
N ASP A 66 -15.47 -8.38 -14.16
CA ASP A 66 -15.98 -7.68 -15.35
C ASP A 66 -16.04 -6.16 -15.16
N LEU A 67 -16.34 -5.66 -13.97
CA LEU A 67 -16.26 -4.21 -13.66
C LEU A 67 -14.83 -3.65 -13.78
N LEU A 68 -13.84 -4.39 -13.28
CA LEU A 68 -12.45 -3.95 -13.26
C LEU A 68 -11.72 -4.15 -14.59
N THR A 69 -12.18 -5.11 -15.40
CA THR A 69 -11.59 -5.47 -16.71
C THR A 69 -12.35 -4.90 -17.90
N GLY A 70 -13.63 -4.55 -17.70
CA GLY A 70 -14.59 -4.15 -18.74
C GLY A 70 -14.07 -3.08 -19.67
N THR A 71 -14.31 -3.27 -20.97
CA THR A 71 -13.97 -2.32 -22.03
C THR A 71 -14.95 -1.15 -22.02
N ASP A 72 -14.52 0.03 -21.56
CA ASP A 72 -15.00 1.41 -21.83
C ASP A 72 -16.51 1.74 -21.92
N LYS A 73 -17.43 0.80 -21.69
CA LYS A 73 -18.85 0.98 -22.00
C LYS A 73 -19.70 1.52 -20.85
N ASP A 74 -19.16 1.59 -19.64
CA ASP A 74 -19.91 2.04 -18.45
C ASP A 74 -19.26 3.19 -17.67
N ALA A 75 -18.47 4.04 -18.34
CA ALA A 75 -17.94 5.29 -17.77
C ALA A 75 -19.03 6.39 -17.71
N LYS A 76 -20.15 6.13 -17.03
CA LYS A 76 -21.12 7.15 -16.60
C LYS A 76 -21.73 6.79 -15.26
N LYS A 77 -21.06 7.13 -14.16
CA LYS A 77 -21.74 7.36 -12.87
C LYS A 77 -20.90 8.21 -11.92
N GLY A 78 -21.49 9.33 -11.48
CA GLY A 78 -21.18 9.98 -10.20
C GLY A 78 -20.16 11.13 -10.22
N ASN A 79 -20.53 12.28 -10.78
CA ASN A 79 -19.83 13.54 -10.55
C ASN A 79 -20.11 14.05 -9.12
N ASN A 80 -19.14 13.93 -8.22
CA ASN A 80 -19.00 14.78 -7.03
C ASN A 80 -17.60 15.42 -7.08
N THR A 81 -17.44 16.39 -7.98
CA THR A 81 -16.17 17.08 -8.25
C THR A 81 -15.94 18.20 -7.25
N ILE A 82 -15.09 17.94 -6.25
CA ILE A 82 -14.31 19.00 -5.60
C ILE A 82 -13.20 19.38 -6.57
N GLN A 83 -13.11 20.66 -6.97
CA GLN A 83 -12.08 21.14 -7.88
C GLN A 83 -10.71 20.96 -7.23
N THR A 84 -9.93 20.03 -7.77
CA THR A 84 -8.50 19.88 -7.51
C THR A 84 -7.74 20.39 -8.72
N ALA A 85 -6.48 20.81 -8.54
CA ALA A 85 -5.61 21.22 -9.64
C ALA A 85 -5.51 20.12 -10.72
N ASP A 86 -4.88 20.50 -11.82
CA ASP A 86 -4.81 19.89 -13.15
C ASP A 86 -4.24 18.44 -13.23
N VAL A 87 -4.54 17.58 -12.24
CA VAL A 87 -4.29 16.14 -12.22
C VAL A 87 -4.87 15.45 -13.46
N SER A 88 -5.91 16.03 -14.06
CA SER A 88 -6.50 15.58 -15.33
C SER A 88 -5.65 15.87 -16.56
N THR A 89 -4.59 16.66 -16.49
CA THR A 89 -3.74 16.99 -17.65
C THR A 89 -2.26 16.66 -17.45
N SER A 90 -1.81 16.40 -16.21
CA SER A 90 -0.43 16.00 -15.95
C SER A 90 -0.06 14.69 -16.64
N ILE A 91 1.13 14.65 -17.24
CA ILE A 91 1.72 13.42 -17.81
C ILE A 91 2.42 12.54 -16.76
N LYS A 92 2.45 12.97 -15.49
CA LYS A 92 3.08 12.24 -14.39
C LYS A 92 2.25 12.35 -13.11
N ALA A 93 2.25 11.31 -12.30
CA ALA A 93 1.55 11.31 -11.01
C ALA A 93 2.22 10.35 -10.02
N ALA A 94 2.23 10.70 -8.75
CA ALA A 94 2.57 9.80 -7.67
C ALA A 94 1.29 9.21 -7.07
N VAL A 95 1.28 7.91 -6.80
CA VAL A 95 0.05 7.18 -6.48
C VAL A 95 0.29 6.31 -5.26
N ILE A 96 -0.63 6.41 -4.30
CA ILE A 96 -0.70 5.53 -3.13
C ILE A 96 -2.10 4.97 -3.00
N ILE A 97 -2.19 3.67 -2.73
CA ILE A 97 -3.43 2.98 -2.38
C ILE A 97 -3.35 2.68 -0.89
N GLU A 98 -4.18 3.35 -0.10
CA GLU A 98 -4.21 3.12 1.35
C GLU A 98 -5.65 3.11 1.86
N THR A 99 -6.14 1.92 2.17
CA THR A 99 -7.47 1.67 2.74
C THR A 99 -7.44 1.53 4.26
N ARG A 100 -6.26 1.45 4.86
CA ARG A 100 -6.06 1.26 6.30
C ARG A 100 -5.75 2.59 6.97
N ARG A 101 -6.05 2.68 8.26
CA ARG A 101 -5.73 3.85 9.07
C ARG A 101 -4.33 3.68 9.66
N SER A 102 -3.44 4.62 9.35
CA SER A 102 -2.11 4.71 9.93
C SER A 102 -1.80 6.15 10.31
N ALA A 103 -1.08 6.35 11.43
CA ALA A 103 -0.62 7.67 11.85
C ALA A 103 0.45 8.23 10.91
N ALA A 104 1.19 7.34 10.23
CA ALA A 104 2.31 7.71 9.37
C ALA A 104 1.89 8.20 7.98
N ILE A 105 0.67 7.87 7.51
CA ILE A 105 0.28 8.10 6.12
C ILE A 105 0.26 9.58 5.71
N ILE A 106 -0.25 10.46 6.58
CA ILE A 106 -0.34 11.90 6.27
C ILE A 106 1.06 12.54 6.24
N PRO A 107 1.91 12.39 7.28
CA PRO A 107 3.30 12.84 7.21
C PRO A 107 4.05 12.29 5.99
N LEU A 108 3.84 11.01 5.65
CA LEU A 108 4.48 10.37 4.51
C LEU A 108 4.07 11.02 3.19
N VAL A 109 2.77 11.21 2.95
CA VAL A 109 2.27 11.87 1.73
C VAL A 109 2.78 13.30 1.63
N LEU A 110 2.82 14.05 2.74
CA LEU A 110 3.36 15.41 2.76
C LEU A 110 4.86 15.44 2.45
N HIS A 111 5.61 14.45 2.93
CA HIS A 111 7.03 14.27 2.60
C HIS A 111 7.24 14.01 1.10
N PHE A 112 6.52 13.03 0.52
CA PHE A 112 6.56 12.79 -0.93
C PHE A 112 6.19 14.06 -1.72
N SER A 113 5.16 14.80 -1.28
CA SER A 113 4.75 16.04 -1.93
C SER A 113 5.86 17.09 -1.89
N ALA A 114 6.60 17.20 -0.78
CA ALA A 114 7.69 18.13 -0.65
C ALA A 114 8.89 17.76 -1.56
N VAL A 115 9.30 16.48 -1.53
CA VAL A 115 10.47 16.00 -2.30
C VAL A 115 10.23 16.02 -3.80
N LEU A 116 9.04 15.62 -4.26
CA LEU A 116 8.70 15.60 -5.68
C LEU A 116 8.46 16.99 -6.27
N GLY A 117 8.14 17.98 -5.43
CA GLY A 117 7.87 19.34 -5.88
C GLY A 117 6.47 19.55 -6.48
N PRO A 118 6.17 20.76 -6.97
CA PRO A 118 4.82 21.18 -7.34
C PRO A 118 4.25 20.47 -8.57
N ASP A 119 5.10 19.99 -9.47
CA ASP A 119 4.69 19.40 -10.76
C ASP A 119 4.25 17.93 -10.65
N TRP A 120 4.36 17.33 -9.45
CA TRP A 120 3.91 15.97 -9.18
C TRP A 120 2.62 15.98 -8.36
N PRO A 121 1.46 15.76 -9.00
CA PRO A 121 0.24 15.50 -8.26
C PRO A 121 0.34 14.13 -7.55
N ILE A 122 -0.09 14.10 -6.29
CA ILE A 122 -0.25 12.86 -5.53
C ILE A 122 -1.71 12.45 -5.55
N ILE A 123 -1.98 11.22 -5.97
CA ILE A 123 -3.31 10.62 -5.97
C ILE A 123 -3.35 9.55 -4.87
N ILE A 124 -4.23 9.77 -3.90
CA ILE A 124 -4.52 8.82 -2.82
C ILE A 124 -5.79 8.08 -3.19
N TYR A 125 -5.68 6.77 -3.45
CA TYR A 125 -6.84 5.90 -3.55
C TYR A 125 -7.16 5.29 -2.19
N THR A 126 -8.42 5.40 -1.78
CA THR A 126 -8.91 4.85 -0.51
C THR A 126 -10.38 4.44 -0.62
N SER A 127 -10.89 3.67 0.35
CA SER A 127 -12.33 3.36 0.40
C SER A 127 -13.12 4.61 0.74
N ALA A 128 -14.34 4.75 0.19
CA ALA A 128 -15.17 5.95 0.40
C ALA A 128 -15.40 6.26 1.90
N GLU A 129 -15.55 5.21 2.71
CA GLU A 129 -15.69 5.30 4.17
C GLU A 129 -14.44 5.85 4.90
N ASN A 130 -13.27 5.81 4.27
CA ASN A 130 -12.01 6.26 4.84
C ASN A 130 -11.62 7.70 4.42
N PHE A 131 -12.43 8.37 3.61
CA PHE A 131 -12.18 9.75 3.16
C PHE A 131 -11.98 10.72 4.33
N GLY A 132 -12.74 10.53 5.41
CA GLY A 132 -12.64 11.36 6.61
C GLY A 132 -11.23 11.37 7.21
N SER A 133 -10.48 10.28 7.10
CA SER A 133 -9.10 10.18 7.62
C SER A 133 -8.16 11.18 6.94
N PHE A 134 -8.38 11.47 5.66
CA PHE A 134 -7.58 12.42 4.86
C PHE A 134 -8.08 13.86 4.96
N SER A 135 -9.06 14.14 5.83
CA SER A 135 -9.58 15.49 6.09
C SER A 135 -9.21 16.00 7.50
N THR A 136 -8.39 15.25 8.24
CA THR A 136 -8.05 15.54 9.65
C THR A 136 -6.84 16.47 9.84
N SER A 137 -6.11 16.79 8.76
CA SER A 137 -4.86 17.56 8.82
C SER A 137 -4.94 18.82 7.96
N GLU A 138 -4.80 19.98 8.60
CA GLU A 138 -4.73 21.28 7.91
C GLU A 138 -3.60 21.34 6.88
N ALA A 139 -2.46 20.70 7.15
CA ALA A 139 -1.35 20.66 6.21
C ALA A 139 -1.72 19.90 4.93
N LEU A 140 -2.45 18.79 5.07
CA LEU A 140 -2.95 18.01 3.95
C LEU A 140 -4.06 18.74 3.20
N LEU A 141 -4.99 19.38 3.92
CA LEU A 141 -6.07 20.18 3.33
C LEU A 141 -5.53 21.34 2.48
N ARG A 142 -4.43 21.97 2.88
CA ARG A 142 -3.74 22.99 2.04
C ARG A 142 -3.20 22.39 0.74
N GLN A 143 -2.60 21.19 0.79
CA GLN A 143 -2.15 20.51 -0.43
C GLN A 143 -3.31 20.10 -1.34
N GLN A 144 -4.45 19.68 -0.76
CA GLN A 144 -5.67 19.39 -1.51
C GLN A 144 -6.28 20.65 -2.14
N THR A 145 -6.33 21.75 -1.40
CA THR A 145 -6.81 23.06 -1.89
C THR A 145 -5.92 23.60 -3.01
N ALA A 146 -4.61 23.41 -2.88
CA ALA A 146 -3.64 23.71 -3.96
C ALA A 146 -3.68 22.67 -5.09
N GLY A 147 -4.47 21.59 -4.93
CA GLY A 147 -4.63 20.53 -5.90
C GLY A 147 -3.42 19.63 -6.12
N ARG A 148 -2.43 19.73 -5.24
CA ARG A 148 -1.22 18.91 -5.26
C ARG A 148 -1.47 17.50 -4.74
N VAL A 149 -2.50 17.34 -3.91
CA VAL A 149 -2.95 16.03 -3.41
C VAL A 149 -4.42 15.86 -3.75
N VAL A 150 -4.80 14.71 -4.30
CA VAL A 150 -6.17 14.36 -4.66
C VAL A 150 -6.53 13.05 -3.99
N VAL A 151 -7.69 12.99 -3.34
CA VAL A 151 -8.23 11.76 -2.79
C VAL A 151 -9.30 11.23 -3.74
N ARG A 152 -9.14 9.99 -4.21
CA ARG A 152 -10.07 9.29 -5.09
C ARG A 152 -10.62 8.04 -4.41
N ALA A 153 -11.86 7.72 -4.73
CA ALA A 153 -12.50 6.51 -4.24
C ALA A 153 -12.03 5.31 -5.06
N LEU A 154 -11.74 4.22 -4.38
CA LEU A 154 -11.68 2.90 -4.98
C LEU A 154 -13.09 2.42 -5.34
N PRO A 155 -13.23 1.53 -6.36
CA PRO A 155 -14.48 0.84 -6.63
C PRO A 155 -15.08 0.17 -5.40
N ASP A 156 -16.41 0.20 -5.31
CA ASP A 156 -17.15 -0.43 -4.23
C ASP A 156 -16.84 -1.94 -4.16
N GLY A 157 -16.75 -2.47 -2.94
CA GLY A 157 -16.47 -3.89 -2.69
C GLY A 157 -15.00 -4.29 -2.73
N LEU A 158 -14.08 -3.35 -3.00
CA LEU A 158 -12.64 -3.62 -2.89
C LEU A 158 -12.18 -3.70 -1.43
N TYR A 159 -11.53 -4.81 -1.10
CA TYR A 159 -10.95 -5.05 0.20
C TYR A 159 -9.54 -5.65 0.06
N PHE A 160 -8.58 -5.12 0.82
CA PHE A 160 -7.16 -5.48 0.71
C PHE A 160 -6.60 -6.12 2.00
N PRO A 161 -7.02 -7.35 2.36
CA PRO A 161 -6.54 -8.01 3.59
C PRO A 161 -5.07 -8.43 3.52
N ASN A 162 -4.53 -8.63 2.31
CA ASN A 162 -3.20 -9.21 2.10
C ASN A 162 -2.59 -8.74 0.77
N TRP A 163 -1.32 -9.11 0.55
CA TRP A 163 -0.56 -8.73 -0.64
C TRP A 163 -1.14 -9.33 -1.94
N ASP A 164 -1.82 -10.48 -1.87
CA ASP A 164 -2.45 -11.11 -3.03
C ASP A 164 -3.63 -10.28 -3.55
N SER A 165 -4.47 -9.76 -2.65
CA SER A 165 -5.58 -8.88 -3.02
C SER A 165 -5.12 -7.58 -3.68
N VAL A 166 -3.98 -7.02 -3.24
CA VAL A 166 -3.36 -5.86 -3.88
C VAL A 166 -2.82 -6.24 -5.26
N SER A 167 -2.12 -7.38 -5.37
CA SER A 167 -1.59 -7.90 -6.64
C SER A 167 -2.71 -8.13 -7.67
N ASN A 168 -3.83 -8.72 -7.25
CA ASN A 168 -5.00 -8.92 -8.10
C ASN A 168 -5.58 -7.59 -8.61
N PHE A 169 -5.63 -6.56 -7.77
CA PHE A 169 -6.14 -5.26 -8.19
C PHE A 169 -5.19 -4.53 -9.16
N LEU A 170 -3.88 -4.53 -8.87
CA LEU A 170 -2.85 -3.90 -9.71
C LEU A 170 -2.69 -4.59 -11.08
N THR A 171 -3.17 -5.83 -11.21
CA THR A 171 -3.26 -6.57 -12.47
C THR A 171 -4.62 -6.42 -13.17
N THR A 172 -5.44 -5.45 -12.77
CA THR A 172 -6.61 -5.02 -13.54
C THR A 172 -6.31 -3.74 -14.31
N PRO A 173 -6.95 -3.50 -15.47
CA PRO A 173 -6.75 -2.27 -16.22
C PRO A 173 -7.40 -1.04 -15.56
N TRP A 174 -8.27 -1.21 -14.56
CA TRP A 174 -9.03 -0.14 -13.92
C TRP A 174 -8.15 1.01 -13.43
N LEU A 175 -7.15 0.70 -12.59
CA LEU A 175 -6.26 1.72 -12.01
C LEU A 175 -5.50 2.47 -13.10
N TRP A 176 -4.94 1.74 -14.05
CA TRP A 176 -4.15 2.30 -15.15
C TRP A 176 -4.99 3.12 -16.12
N ARG A 177 -6.30 2.86 -16.24
CA ARG A 177 -7.21 3.70 -17.04
C ARG A 177 -7.62 4.97 -16.30
N ASP A 178 -7.93 4.88 -15.01
CA ASP A 178 -8.32 6.03 -14.17
C ASP A 178 -7.19 7.06 -14.02
N LEU A 179 -5.94 6.61 -14.09
CA LEU A 179 -4.75 7.46 -14.04
C LEU A 179 -4.44 8.20 -15.34
N ALA A 180 -5.22 8.02 -16.41
CA ALA A 180 -5.05 8.82 -17.63
C ALA A 180 -5.27 10.33 -17.34
N PRO A 181 -4.50 11.24 -17.98
CA PRO A 181 -3.53 10.99 -19.05
C PRO A 181 -2.10 10.70 -18.57
N ALA A 182 -1.85 10.58 -17.26
CA ALA A 182 -0.50 10.42 -16.72
C ALA A 182 0.21 9.19 -17.30
N GLU A 183 1.38 9.38 -17.88
CA GLU A 183 2.16 8.31 -18.51
C GLU A 183 3.20 7.74 -17.55
N HIS A 184 3.80 8.59 -16.72
CA HIS A 184 4.81 8.21 -15.72
C HIS A 184 4.19 8.15 -14.33
N LEU A 185 4.07 6.94 -13.78
CA LEU A 185 3.38 6.71 -12.52
C LEU A 185 4.39 6.26 -11.46
N LEU A 186 4.61 7.09 -10.44
CA LEU A 186 5.38 6.71 -9.25
C LEU A 186 4.43 6.06 -8.24
N ILE A 187 4.44 4.73 -8.17
CA ILE A 187 3.70 3.98 -7.17
C ILE A 187 4.54 3.90 -5.89
N PHE A 188 3.94 4.25 -4.76
CA PHE A 188 4.58 4.15 -3.45
C PHE A 188 3.62 3.60 -2.38
N GLN A 189 4.14 2.76 -1.50
CA GLN A 189 3.43 2.17 -0.36
C GLN A 189 3.81 2.85 0.96
N GLY A 190 3.00 2.64 2.01
CA GLY A 190 3.22 3.26 3.33
C GLY A 190 4.56 2.93 4.01
N ASP A 191 5.22 1.87 3.55
CA ASP A 191 6.52 1.38 3.98
C ASP A 191 7.65 1.72 2.97
N SER A 192 7.44 2.74 2.13
CA SER A 192 8.47 3.31 1.26
C SER A 192 8.69 4.81 1.52
N VAL A 193 9.85 5.34 1.11
CA VAL A 193 10.17 6.76 1.24
C VAL A 193 11.11 7.22 0.12
N LEU A 194 11.05 8.50 -0.25
CA LEU A 194 12.09 9.18 -1.04
C LEU A 194 13.09 9.88 -0.11
N CYS A 195 14.37 9.84 -0.44
CA CYS A 195 15.42 10.44 0.36
C CYS A 195 15.70 11.87 -0.11
N SER A 196 15.46 12.86 0.76
CA SER A 196 15.59 14.29 0.38
C SER A 196 17.03 14.71 0.06
N ASN A 197 18.03 13.99 0.58
CA ASN A 197 19.45 14.20 0.26
C ASN A 197 19.87 13.64 -1.11
N SER A 198 18.99 12.89 -1.79
CA SER A 198 19.29 12.38 -3.13
C SER A 198 19.49 13.54 -4.10
N VAL A 199 20.59 13.49 -4.86
CA VAL A 199 20.83 14.42 -5.98
C VAL A 199 20.06 14.04 -7.24
N ARG A 200 19.42 12.87 -7.25
CA ARG A 200 18.62 12.36 -8.36
C ARG A 200 17.18 12.81 -8.22
N SER A 201 16.51 12.97 -9.35
CA SER A 201 15.06 13.15 -9.44
C SER A 201 14.38 11.86 -9.91
N VAL A 202 13.06 11.77 -9.77
CA VAL A 202 12.30 10.62 -10.33
C VAL A 202 12.33 10.66 -11.87
N GLU A 203 12.37 11.87 -12.44
CA GLU A 203 12.45 12.15 -13.86
C GLU A 203 13.70 11.58 -14.52
N ASP A 204 14.81 11.45 -13.77
CA ASP A 204 16.05 10.83 -14.25
C ASP A 204 15.85 9.37 -14.71
N PHE A 205 14.72 8.76 -14.34
CA PHE A 205 14.37 7.37 -14.64
C PHE A 205 13.21 7.24 -15.65
N PHE A 206 12.74 8.32 -16.26
CA PHE A 206 11.61 8.31 -17.20
C PHE A 206 11.87 7.53 -18.49
N GLU A 207 13.13 7.23 -18.81
CA GLU A 207 13.46 6.38 -19.95
C GLU A 207 13.05 4.91 -19.76
N TRP A 208 12.80 4.48 -18.52
CA TRP A 208 12.48 3.10 -18.18
C TRP A 208 10.97 2.89 -18.09
N ASP A 209 10.47 1.81 -18.68
CA ASP A 209 9.05 1.47 -18.63
C ASP A 209 8.64 0.88 -17.27
N LEU A 210 9.59 0.25 -16.58
CA LEU A 210 9.42 -0.27 -15.22
C LEU A 210 10.77 -0.22 -14.49
N ILE A 211 10.77 0.36 -13.30
CA ILE A 211 11.90 0.36 -12.38
C ILE A 211 11.40 0.37 -10.94
N GLY A 212 12.05 -0.37 -10.06
CA GLY A 212 11.79 -0.42 -8.63
C GLY A 212 13.02 -0.90 -7.88
N ALA A 213 12.89 -1.21 -6.59
CA ALA A 213 14.00 -1.75 -5.81
C ALA A 213 14.36 -3.15 -6.33
N PRO A 214 15.62 -3.42 -6.74
CA PRO A 214 15.97 -4.72 -7.29
C PRO A 214 15.93 -5.82 -6.23
N ILE A 215 15.44 -6.98 -6.64
CA ILE A 215 15.24 -8.14 -5.77
C ILE A 215 16.45 -9.07 -5.89
N SER A 216 17.05 -9.42 -4.75
CA SER A 216 18.12 -10.41 -4.68
C SER A 216 17.62 -11.79 -5.18
N PRO A 217 18.43 -12.53 -5.96
CA PRO A 217 18.02 -13.81 -6.57
C PRO A 217 17.45 -14.86 -5.59
N GLN A 218 17.77 -14.76 -4.31
CA GLN A 218 17.25 -15.66 -3.28
C GLN A 218 15.75 -15.43 -2.95
N TRP A 219 15.22 -14.24 -3.26
CA TRP A 219 13.84 -13.83 -2.97
C TRP A 219 12.96 -13.75 -4.23
N GLY A 220 13.58 -13.70 -5.41
CA GLY A 220 12.86 -13.51 -6.67
C GLY A 220 13.76 -12.90 -7.73
N ALA A 221 13.14 -12.24 -8.69
CA ALA A 221 13.84 -11.53 -9.77
C ALA A 221 13.04 -10.30 -10.20
N GLY A 222 13.73 -9.36 -10.84
CA GLY A 222 13.13 -8.08 -11.20
C GLY A 222 13.17 -7.09 -10.05
N TYR A 223 12.05 -6.40 -9.86
CA TYR A 223 11.94 -5.29 -8.93
C TYR A 223 10.74 -5.46 -8.02
N ASN A 224 10.86 -4.90 -6.81
CA ASN A 224 9.75 -4.77 -5.87
C ASN A 224 8.86 -3.57 -6.26
N GLY A 225 7.55 -3.75 -6.16
CA GLY A 225 6.55 -2.76 -6.53
C GLY A 225 6.30 -1.65 -5.50
N GLY A 226 6.74 -1.81 -4.26
CA GLY A 226 6.37 -0.92 -3.15
C GLY A 226 6.95 0.48 -3.21
N LEU A 227 8.04 0.67 -3.97
CA LEU A 227 8.44 1.94 -4.54
C LEU A 227 8.88 1.68 -5.97
N SER A 228 8.05 2.08 -6.94
CA SER A 228 8.31 1.80 -8.34
C SER A 228 7.82 2.91 -9.27
N LEU A 229 8.57 3.15 -10.34
CA LEU A 229 8.14 3.99 -11.45
C LEU A 229 7.69 3.08 -12.59
N ARG A 230 6.50 3.38 -13.14
CA ARG A 230 5.77 2.52 -14.05
C ARG A 230 5.20 3.33 -15.20
N ARG A 231 5.41 2.85 -16.42
CA ARG A 231 4.82 3.44 -17.63
C ARG A 231 3.41 2.92 -17.85
N ARG A 232 2.42 3.80 -17.80
CA ARG A 232 0.99 3.45 -17.88
C ARG A 232 0.65 2.69 -19.17
N SER A 233 1.13 3.16 -20.32
CA SER A 233 0.86 2.53 -21.61
C SER A 233 1.41 1.09 -21.69
N THR A 234 2.62 0.85 -21.16
CA THR A 234 3.24 -0.48 -21.15
C THR A 234 2.56 -1.42 -20.15
N MET A 235 2.11 -0.93 -19.00
CA MET A 235 1.28 -1.70 -18.06
C MET A 235 -0.02 -2.17 -18.73
N LEU A 236 -0.72 -1.27 -19.42
CA LEU A 236 -1.94 -1.61 -20.17
C LEU A 236 -1.68 -2.62 -21.30
N ARG A 237 -0.55 -2.48 -22.01
CA ARG A 237 -0.14 -3.43 -23.06
C ARG A 237 0.08 -4.83 -22.49
N VAL A 238 0.74 -4.96 -21.34
CA VAL A 238 0.90 -6.26 -20.68
C VAL A 238 -0.44 -6.89 -20.35
N LEU A 239 -1.36 -6.11 -19.77
CA LEU A 239 -2.69 -6.61 -19.42
C LEU A 239 -3.56 -6.99 -20.62
N GLN A 240 -3.25 -6.46 -21.80
CA GLN A 240 -3.91 -6.84 -23.05
C GLN A 240 -3.37 -8.16 -23.61
N GLU A 241 -2.06 -8.42 -23.47
CA GLU A 241 -1.38 -9.57 -24.06
C GLU A 241 -1.34 -10.79 -23.13
N TYR A 242 -1.37 -10.56 -21.81
CA TYR A 242 -1.24 -11.61 -20.80
C TYR A 242 -2.38 -11.58 -19.80
N ASP A 243 -2.85 -12.79 -19.48
CA ASP A 243 -3.90 -13.02 -18.51
C ASP A 243 -3.28 -13.40 -17.17
N TRP A 244 -3.38 -12.50 -16.17
CA TRP A 244 -2.93 -12.73 -14.80
C TRP A 244 -3.55 -13.99 -14.17
N THR A 245 -4.79 -14.33 -14.53
CA THR A 245 -5.52 -15.47 -13.96
C THR A 245 -5.00 -16.82 -14.47
N LYS A 246 -4.35 -16.83 -15.63
CA LYS A 246 -3.74 -18.02 -16.24
C LYS A 246 -2.32 -18.19 -15.70
N ILE A 247 -2.24 -18.63 -14.45
CA ILE A 247 -0.98 -18.88 -13.73
C ILE A 247 -0.23 -20.06 -14.38
N PRO A 248 1.07 -19.88 -14.66
CA PRO A 248 2.03 -20.89 -14.18
C PRO A 248 3.09 -20.31 -13.23
N HIS A 249 3.05 -19.02 -12.90
CA HIS A 249 4.08 -18.36 -12.08
C HIS A 249 3.49 -17.71 -10.83
N PRO A 250 3.51 -18.40 -9.67
CA PRO A 250 3.00 -17.88 -8.40
C PRO A 250 3.98 -16.85 -7.83
N ARG A 251 4.01 -15.66 -8.43
CA ARG A 251 4.82 -14.53 -7.98
C ARG A 251 3.92 -13.33 -7.70
N PRO A 252 4.33 -12.43 -6.80
CA PRO A 252 3.65 -11.15 -6.65
C PRO A 252 3.62 -10.38 -7.97
N GLU A 253 2.66 -9.47 -8.08
CA GLU A 253 2.35 -8.73 -9.31
C GLU A 253 3.57 -8.02 -9.93
N ASP A 254 4.44 -7.45 -9.11
CA ASP A 254 5.61 -6.69 -9.52
C ASP A 254 6.62 -7.54 -10.31
N GLN A 255 6.94 -8.72 -9.80
CA GLN A 255 7.77 -9.70 -10.47
C GLN A 255 7.06 -10.23 -11.71
N TRP A 256 5.75 -10.45 -11.66
CA TRP A 256 5.00 -10.88 -12.84
C TRP A 256 5.09 -9.87 -13.97
N TYR A 257 4.86 -8.57 -13.71
CA TYR A 257 5.07 -7.52 -14.70
C TYR A 257 6.50 -7.51 -15.21
N TYR A 258 7.51 -7.63 -14.36
CA TYR A 258 8.91 -7.72 -14.81
C TYR A 258 9.11 -8.85 -15.85
N PHE A 259 8.57 -10.05 -15.60
CA PHE A 259 8.63 -11.14 -16.57
C PHE A 259 7.81 -10.87 -17.83
N ARG A 260 6.60 -10.31 -17.71
CA ARG A 260 5.77 -9.98 -18.88
C ARG A 260 6.42 -8.89 -19.74
N PHE A 261 7.08 -7.90 -19.13
CA PHE A 261 7.86 -6.89 -19.85
C PHE A 261 9.01 -7.54 -20.62
N THR A 262 9.73 -8.47 -19.98
CA THR A 262 10.81 -9.23 -20.63
C THR A 262 10.29 -10.05 -21.81
N ASP A 263 9.14 -10.74 -21.65
CA ASP A 263 8.52 -11.51 -22.73
C ASP A 263 8.12 -10.62 -23.91
N LEU A 264 7.54 -9.43 -23.66
CA LEU A 264 7.21 -8.46 -24.70
C LEU A 264 8.46 -7.88 -25.39
N MET A 265 9.53 -7.61 -24.63
CA MET A 265 10.79 -7.15 -25.21
C MET A 265 11.34 -8.18 -26.20
N ASN A 266 11.36 -9.45 -25.82
CA ASN A 266 11.84 -10.53 -26.69
C ASN A 266 10.96 -10.66 -27.93
N LYS A 267 9.62 -10.63 -27.77
CA LYS A 267 8.67 -10.63 -28.88
C LYS A 267 8.90 -9.47 -29.85
N ASP A 268 9.07 -8.24 -29.34
CA ASP A 268 9.31 -7.05 -30.17
C ASP A 268 10.61 -7.16 -30.96
N ILE A 269 11.68 -7.68 -30.34
CA ILE A 269 12.98 -7.91 -30.98
C ILE A 269 12.86 -8.98 -32.08
N GLU A 270 12.15 -10.08 -31.82
CA GLU A 270 11.92 -11.14 -32.81
C GLU A 270 11.11 -10.64 -34.02
N GLU A 271 10.10 -9.80 -33.79
CA GLU A 271 9.20 -9.30 -34.83
C GLU A 271 9.78 -8.11 -35.63
N THR A 272 10.51 -7.21 -34.96
CA THR A 272 10.90 -5.91 -35.54
C THR A 272 12.39 -5.60 -35.48
N GLY A 273 13.19 -6.41 -34.78
CA GLY A 273 14.63 -6.22 -34.59
C GLY A 273 15.00 -5.30 -33.42
N GLU A 274 14.04 -4.62 -32.81
CA GLU A 274 14.23 -3.76 -31.64
C GLU A 274 13.03 -3.79 -30.69
N SER A 275 13.23 -3.49 -29.40
CA SER A 275 12.15 -3.34 -28.42
C SER A 275 11.91 -1.88 -28.08
N LYS A 276 10.64 -1.47 -28.02
CA LYS A 276 10.24 -0.15 -27.50
C LYS A 276 10.18 -0.10 -25.97
N ILE A 277 10.08 -1.26 -25.32
CA ILE A 277 10.12 -1.40 -23.87
C ILE A 277 11.57 -1.38 -23.40
N LYS A 278 11.85 -0.58 -22.38
CA LYS A 278 13.16 -0.45 -21.76
C LYS A 278 13.10 -0.84 -20.28
N LEU A 279 13.96 -1.78 -19.90
CA LEU A 279 14.19 -2.17 -18.51
C LEU A 279 15.65 -1.86 -18.11
N PRO A 280 15.89 -1.26 -16.93
CA PRO A 280 17.22 -0.95 -16.47
C PRO A 280 17.97 -2.20 -16.01
N SER A 281 19.30 -2.13 -16.02
CA SER A 281 20.10 -3.11 -15.29
C SER A 281 19.86 -3.00 -13.78
N MET A 282 20.17 -4.06 -13.03
CA MET A 282 20.07 -4.03 -11.56
C MET A 282 20.98 -2.95 -10.93
N GLU A 283 22.10 -2.63 -11.59
CA GLU A 283 23.01 -1.55 -11.18
C GLU A 283 22.35 -0.17 -11.27
N ILE A 284 21.51 0.06 -12.28
CA ILE A 284 20.74 1.30 -12.39
C ILE A 284 19.56 1.26 -11.40
N ALA A 285 18.86 0.14 -11.29
CA ALA A 285 17.70 -0.03 -10.42
C ALA A 285 18.02 0.25 -8.94
N ARG A 286 19.17 -0.20 -8.43
CA ARG A 286 19.58 0.08 -7.04
C ARG A 286 19.87 1.57 -6.77
N THR A 287 20.08 2.39 -7.81
CA THR A 287 20.18 3.85 -7.65
C THR A 287 18.83 4.54 -7.51
N PHE A 288 17.76 3.90 -8.01
CA PHE A 288 16.38 4.38 -7.87
C PHE A 288 15.84 4.04 -6.47
N ALA A 289 15.84 2.77 -6.11
CA ALA A 289 15.35 2.34 -4.81
C ALA A 289 16.14 1.15 -4.25
N VAL A 290 16.22 1.08 -2.93
CA VAL A 290 16.90 0.01 -2.21
C VAL A 290 15.92 -0.76 -1.33
N GLU A 291 15.99 -2.10 -1.41
CA GLU A 291 15.24 -3.04 -0.56
C GLU A 291 16.12 -4.22 -0.15
N THR A 292 16.55 -5.07 -1.09
CA THR A 292 17.36 -6.27 -0.75
C THR A 292 18.81 -6.18 -1.22
N ILE A 293 19.09 -5.25 -2.13
CA ILE A 293 20.43 -4.99 -2.69
C ILE A 293 20.78 -3.54 -2.34
N ASP A 294 21.88 -3.34 -1.63
CA ASP A 294 22.26 -2.04 -1.08
C ASP A 294 22.85 -1.09 -2.15
N TYR A 295 22.66 0.21 -1.91
CA TYR A 295 23.30 1.30 -2.63
C TYR A 295 23.55 2.45 -1.64
N PRO A 296 24.71 3.12 -1.65
CA PRO A 296 25.03 4.15 -0.66
C PRO A 296 24.08 5.35 -0.68
N SER A 297 23.65 5.76 -1.88
CA SER A 297 22.94 7.02 -2.09
C SER A 297 21.71 6.90 -3.02
N PRO A 298 20.73 6.04 -2.70
CA PRO A 298 19.58 5.80 -3.57
C PRO A 298 18.60 6.97 -3.51
N LEU A 299 17.80 7.11 -4.55
CA LEU A 299 16.69 8.06 -4.58
C LEU A 299 15.62 7.74 -3.53
N GLY A 300 15.35 6.46 -3.26
CA GLY A 300 14.38 6.06 -2.26
C GLY A 300 14.65 4.68 -1.66
N LEU A 301 13.79 4.30 -0.73
CA LEU A 301 13.88 3.07 0.05
C LEU A 301 12.52 2.38 0.09
N HIS A 302 12.53 1.05 0.09
CA HIS A 302 11.36 0.23 0.37
C HIS A 302 11.65 -0.72 1.53
N GLN A 303 10.72 -0.82 2.48
CA GLN A 303 10.85 -1.58 3.73
C GLN A 303 12.19 -1.39 4.45
N PRO A 304 12.67 -0.14 4.64
CA PRO A 304 14.01 0.12 5.17
C PRO A 304 14.24 -0.45 6.58
N THR A 305 13.16 -0.62 7.36
CA THR A 305 13.19 -1.20 8.72
C THR A 305 13.27 -2.73 8.73
N ARG A 306 12.85 -3.41 7.66
CA ARG A 306 12.86 -4.88 7.55
C ARG A 306 14.22 -5.39 7.09
N TRP A 307 14.77 -4.78 6.05
CA TRP A 307 15.91 -5.35 5.32
C TRP A 307 17.26 -4.83 5.79
N PHE A 308 17.30 -3.67 6.45
CA PHE A 308 18.55 -3.00 6.78
C PHE A 308 18.62 -2.60 8.25
N PRO A 309 18.98 -3.52 9.16
CA PRO A 309 19.51 -3.12 10.46
C PRO A 309 20.73 -2.21 10.25
N ALA A 310 20.90 -1.21 11.10
CA ALA A 310 21.80 -0.09 10.91
C ALA A 310 23.29 -0.46 10.69
N ASP A 311 23.69 -1.67 11.09
CA ASP A 311 25.05 -2.19 11.05
C ASP A 311 25.47 -2.82 9.70
N ARG A 312 24.53 -3.04 8.76
CA ARG A 312 24.81 -3.76 7.50
C ARG A 312 24.84 -2.90 6.25
N ARG A 313 24.74 -1.57 6.37
CA ARG A 313 24.69 -0.68 5.21
C ARG A 313 26.01 -0.04 4.86
N MET A 314 26.16 0.27 3.57
CA MET A 314 27.27 1.08 3.04
C MET A 314 27.27 2.51 3.60
N THR A 315 26.10 3.05 3.97
CA THR A 315 25.96 4.39 4.55
C THR A 315 24.85 4.41 5.61
N SER A 316 25.05 5.20 6.66
CA SER A 316 24.06 5.36 7.72
C SER A 316 22.77 5.97 7.15
N LEU A 317 21.63 5.38 7.51
CA LEU A 317 20.33 5.86 7.05
C LEU A 317 19.89 7.13 7.77
N ASP A 318 20.32 7.31 9.02
CA ASP A 318 20.11 8.55 9.76
C ASP A 318 20.87 9.72 9.12
N GLU A 319 21.98 9.44 8.41
CA GLU A 319 22.75 10.45 7.68
C GLU A 319 22.20 10.66 6.26
N TRP A 320 21.97 9.59 5.52
CA TRP A 320 21.55 9.68 4.11
C TRP A 320 20.07 10.00 3.95
N CYS A 321 19.19 9.33 4.69
CA CYS A 321 17.75 9.36 4.45
C CYS A 321 16.98 9.32 5.77
N PRO A 322 17.14 10.34 6.65
CA PRO A 322 16.56 10.35 8.00
C PRO A 322 15.03 10.17 8.01
N GLU A 323 14.37 10.44 6.88
CA GLU A 323 12.93 10.29 6.67
C GLU A 323 12.47 8.84 6.57
N TYR A 324 13.39 7.87 6.51
CA TYR A 324 13.04 6.44 6.54
C TYR A 324 12.16 6.03 7.71
N LYS A 325 12.17 6.80 8.81
CA LYS A 325 11.31 6.58 9.97
C LYS A 325 9.83 6.84 9.67
N LEU A 326 9.51 7.52 8.57
CA LEU A 326 8.14 7.70 8.05
C LEU A 326 7.63 6.45 7.32
N ALA A 327 8.53 5.64 6.75
CA ALA A 327 8.18 4.39 6.08
C ALA A 327 7.89 3.30 7.13
N ARG A 328 6.60 3.07 7.41
CA ARG A 328 6.17 2.18 8.48
C ARG A 328 4.98 1.32 8.08
N THR A 329 4.84 0.20 8.79
CA THR A 329 3.74 -0.76 8.64
C THR A 329 2.76 -0.71 9.82
N ASP A 330 2.92 0.22 10.76
CA ASP A 330 2.10 0.33 11.96
C ASP A 330 0.68 0.83 11.66
N ARG A 331 -0.29 0.26 12.38
CA ARG A 331 -1.72 0.48 12.20
C ARG A 331 -2.31 1.11 13.46
N ILE A 332 -3.28 2.00 13.29
CA ILE A 332 -4.06 2.54 14.41
C ILE A 332 -5.21 1.56 14.70
N ASN A 333 -5.23 0.98 15.91
CA ASN A 333 -6.23 0.05 16.46
C ASN A 333 -6.16 -1.43 16.02
N GLU A 334 -4.96 -2.00 15.92
CA GLU A 334 -4.78 -3.46 15.99
C GLU A 334 -4.22 -3.91 17.33
#